data_AF-A0A350DB89-F1
#
_entry.id   AF-A0A350DB89-F1
#
_cell.length_a   1.000
_cell.length_b   1.000
_cell.length_c   1.000
_cell.angle_alpha   90.00
_cell.angle_beta   90.00
_cell.angle_gamma   90.00
#
_symmetry.space_group_name_H-M   'P 1'
#
loop_
_entity.id
_entity.type
_entity.pdbx_description
1 polymer ?
#
loop_
_entity_poly.entity_id
_entity_poly.type
_entity_poly.pdbx_seq_one_letter_code
_entity_poly.pdbx_strand_id
1 'polypeptide(L)' 'MTDANHVPVLDALAEVLKQRRHANPEDSYVASLHHKGLNTILEKVGEEATETLLAAKDAEHGS' A
#
# COMPACT_ATOMS: atom_id res chain seq x y z
N MET A 1 8.18 -23.21 16.16
CA MET A 1 9.28 -22.37 16.65
C MET A 1 9.40 -21.20 15.68
N THR A 2 8.57 -20.18 15.84
CA THR A 2 8.72 -18.91 15.12
C THR A 2 9.86 -18.16 15.80
N ASP A 3 10.90 -17.83 15.05
CA ASP A 3 12.03 -17.07 15.57
C ASP A 3 11.51 -15.76 16.18
N ALA A 4 11.88 -15.45 17.42
CA ALA A 4 11.34 -14.33 18.19
C ALA A 4 11.70 -12.94 17.60
N ASN A 5 12.40 -12.93 16.45
CA ASN A 5 12.92 -11.76 15.75
C ASN A 5 12.42 -11.65 14.29
N HIS A 6 11.54 -12.53 13.82
CA HIS A 6 10.97 -12.42 12.48
C HIS A 6 9.56 -11.81 12.53
N VAL A 7 9.48 -10.48 12.48
CA VAL A 7 8.21 -9.79 12.21
C VAL A 7 7.84 -10.06 10.76
N PRO A 8 6.65 -10.63 10.46
CA PRO A 8 6.18 -10.78 9.10
C PRO A 8 6.25 -9.44 8.36
N VAL A 9 6.76 -9.46 7.12
CA VAL A 9 7.02 -8.23 6.37
C VAL A 9 5.79 -7.31 6.26
N LEU A 10 4.59 -7.90 6.16
CA LEU A 10 3.33 -7.15 6.11
C LEU A 10 2.99 -6.49 7.45
N ASP A 11 3.32 -7.12 8.58
CA ASP A 11 3.13 -6.52 9.91
C ASP A 11 4.08 -5.35 10.12
N ALA A 12 5.35 -5.50 9.69
CA ALA A 12 6.34 -4.43 9.73
C ALA A 12 5.90 -3.25 8.84
N LEU A 13 5.40 -3.54 7.63
CA LEU A 13 4.86 -2.51 6.73
C LEU A 13 3.65 -1.81 7.35
N ALA A 14 2.71 -2.56 7.93
CA ALA A 14 1.53 -2.00 8.57
C ALA A 14 1.92 -1.04 9.70
N GLU A 15 2.95 -1.36 10.47
CA GLU A 15 3.47 -0.49 11.52
C GLU A 15 4.08 0.80 10.95
N VAL A 16 4.89 0.71 9.89
CA VAL A 16 5.41 1.90 9.18
C VAL A 16 4.27 2.78 8.64
N LEU A 17 3.22 2.19 8.07
CA LEU A 17 2.06 2.93 7.56
C LEU A 17 1.30 3.65 8.68
N LYS A 18 1.13 3.02 9.86
CA LYS A 18 0.52 3.66 11.04
C LYS A 18 1.33 4.85 11.52
N GLN A 19 2.65 4.70 11.62
CA GLN A 19 3.55 5.79 12.05
C GLN A 19 3.50 6.96 11.08
N ARG A 20 3.50 6.69 9.77
CA ARG A 20 3.51 7.72 8.72
C ARG A 20 2.16 8.38 8.48
N ARG A 21 1.05 7.82 8.96
CA ARG A 21 -0.31 8.39 8.82
C ARG A 21 -0.42 9.81 9.38
N HIS A 22 0.29 10.09 10.48
CA HIS A 22 0.21 11.37 11.19
C HIS A 22 1.45 12.26 10.97
N ALA A 23 2.33 11.89 10.03
CA ALA A 23 3.49 12.70 9.66
C ALA A 23 3.07 13.97 8.88
N ASN A 24 4.04 14.84 8.59
CA ASN A 24 3.82 15.98 7.71
C ASN A 24 3.41 15.49 6.30
N PRO A 25 2.27 15.91 5.74
CA PRO A 25 1.83 15.50 4.41
C PRO A 25 2.79 15.89 3.27
N GLU A 26 3.60 16.93 3.44
CA GLU A 26 4.60 17.34 2.43
C GLU A 26 5.80 16.37 2.37
N ASP A 27 6.09 15.66 3.46
CA ASP A 27 7.26 14.79 3.60
C ASP A 27 6.91 13.30 3.52
N SER A 28 5.61 12.95 3.52
CA SER A 28 5.13 11.56 3.59
C SER A 28 3.96 11.34 2.65
N TYR A 29 4.14 10.43 1.69
CA TYR A 29 3.08 10.05 0.77
C TYR A 29 1.84 9.51 1.50
N VAL A 30 2.03 8.67 2.51
CA VAL A 30 0.95 8.11 3.34
C VAL A 30 0.17 9.22 4.04
N ALA A 31 0.87 10.20 4.62
CA ALA A 31 0.23 11.35 5.24
C ALA A 31 -0.53 12.21 4.20
N SER A 32 0.06 12.43 3.02
CA SER A 32 -0.58 13.18 1.94
C SER A 32 -1.89 12.53 1.47
N LEU A 33 -1.93 11.20 1.36
CA LEU A 33 -3.13 10.45 1.01
C LEU A 33 -4.20 10.60 2.10
N HIS A 34 -3.82 10.43 3.37
CA HIS A 34 -4.74 10.59 4.49
C HIS A 34 -5.25 12.04 4.63
N HIS A 35 -4.42 13.05 4.34
CA HIS A 35 -4.80 14.45 4.33
C HIS A 35 -5.81 14.77 3.21
N LYS A 36 -5.63 14.19 2.02
CA LYS A 36 -6.57 14.31 0.89
C LYS A 36 -7.89 13.59 1.14
N GLY A 37 -7.89 12.56 2.00
CA GLY A 37 -9.08 11.91 2.51
C GLY A 37 -9.44 10.60 1.79
N LEU A 38 -10.57 10.02 2.21
CA LEU A 38 -10.96 8.65 1.83
C LEU A 38 -11.14 8.47 0.32
N ASN A 39 -11.71 9.45 -0.39
CA ASN A 39 -11.96 9.32 -1.83
C ASN A 39 -10.66 9.10 -2.62
N THR A 40 -9.62 9.87 -2.34
CA THR A 40 -8.31 9.71 -2.99
C THR A 40 -7.68 8.34 -2.69
N ILE A 41 -7.87 7.81 -1.48
CA ILE A 41 -7.40 6.47 -1.14
C ILE A 41 -8.17 5.41 -1.95
N LEU A 42 -9.49 5.54 -2.06
CA LEU A 42 -10.33 4.60 -2.81
C LEU A 42 -10.05 4.64 -4.32
N GLU A 43 -9.82 5.82 -4.88
CA GLU A 43 -9.38 5.99 -6.28
C GLU A 43 -8.09 5.20 -6.54
N LYS A 44 -7.10 5.32 -5.64
CA LYS A 44 -5.86 4.56 -5.74
C LYS A 44 -6.06 3.06 -5.64
N VAL A 45 -6.90 2.59 -4.73
CA VAL A 45 -7.21 1.15 -4.63
C VAL A 45 -7.86 0.65 -5.92
N GLY A 46 -8.78 1.42 -6.52
CA GLY A 46 -9.43 1.07 -7.79
C GLY A 46 -8.46 1.03 -8.98
N GLU A 47 -7.55 1.99 -9.06
CA GLU A 47 -6.48 2.06 -10.07
C GLU A 47 -5.60 0.80 -10.02
N GLU A 48 -5.01 0.51 -8.85
CA GLU A 48 -4.11 -0.64 -8.67
C GLU A 48 -4.82 -1.98 -8.85
N ALA A 49 -6.09 -2.10 -8.45
CA ALA A 49 -6.88 -3.30 -8.69
C ALA A 49 -7.09 -3.54 -10.19
N THR A 50 -7.38 -2.48 -10.95
CA THR A 50 -7.56 -2.57 -12.41
C THR A 50 -6.24 -2.93 -13.09
N GLU A 51 -5.14 -2.29 -12.71
CA GLU A 51 -3.80 -2.61 -13.23
C GLU A 51 -3.39 -4.05 -12.92
N THR A 52 -3.68 -4.54 -11.72
CA THR A 52 -3.41 -5.92 -11.32
C THR A 52 -4.18 -6.92 -12.20
N LEU A 53 -5.46 -6.66 -12.51
CA LEU A 53 -6.26 -7.51 -13.40
C LEU A 53 -5.69 -7.54 -14.82
N LEU A 54 -5.28 -6.39 -15.34
CA LEU A 54 -4.65 -6.29 -16.67
C LEU A 54 -3.31 -7.04 -16.71
N ALA A 55 -2.46 -6.83 -15.71
CA ALA A 55 -1.18 -7.53 -15.60
C ALA A 55 -1.35 -9.04 -15.48
N ALA A 56 -2.35 -9.53 -14.73
CA ALA A 56 -2.65 -10.96 -14.61
C ALA A 56 -3.10 -11.55 -15.95
N LYS A 57 -4.00 -10.86 -16.67
CA LYS A 57 -4.43 -11.26 -18.01
C LYS A 57 -3.26 -11.28 -19.00
N ASP A 58 -2.38 -10.28 -18.94
CA ASP A 58 -1.21 -10.19 -19.83
C ASP A 58 -0.15 -11.26 -19.48
N ALA A 59 -0.01 -11.62 -18.21
CA ALA A 59 0.88 -12.70 -17.76
C ALA A 59 0.46 -14.08 -18.27
N GLU A 60 -0.84 -14.33 -18.41
CA GLU A 60 -1.38 -15.58 -19.01
C GLU A 60 -1.01 -15.71 -20.49
N HIS A 61 -0.93 -14.60 -21.23
CA HIS A 61 -0.65 -14.60 -22.66
C HIS A 61 0.84 -14.72 -23.00
N GLY A 62 1.74 -14.74 -22.01
CA GLY A 62 3.18 -14.97 -22.18
C GLY A 62 3.85 -13.89 -23.03
N SER A 63 4.55 -12.96 -22.38
CA SER A 63 5.65 -12.25 -23.04
C SER A 63 6.91 -13.12 -23.01
#